data_AF-A0A1Z3HIK9-F1
#
_entry.id   AF-A0A1Z3HIK9-F1
#
_cell.length_a   1.000
_cell.length_b   1.000
_cell.length_c   1.000
_cell.angle_alpha   90.00
_cell.angle_beta   90.00
_cell.angle_gamma   90.00
#
_symmetry.space_group_name_H-M   'P 1'
#
loop_
_entity.id
_entity.type
_entity.pdbx_description
1 polymer ?
#
loop_
_entity_poly.entity_id
_entity_poly.type
_entity_poly.pdbx_seq_one_letter_code
_entity_poly.pdbx_strand_id
1 'polypeptide(L)'
;MPGTFPHLATTTADVAVYRILDANLDRAREGLRVLEDWCRFGLNQEDLTENLKHLRQSLAHWHTPDLRAARDTPGDRGTQLSHPDEEQRHSLSDVLQVNFCRVQEALRVLEEYGKLYQPAMATACKHLRYQIYSLESDLLGHQRQHQLRQAHTYLVTAPQDNLLTVVEAALQGGLPLVQYRDKHTDDGLRLQRAQVLKDLCHRYGALFLVNDRVDLALAVDADGVHLGQQDLPLATARQLLGSHRIIGCSTTNPEEMQRAIQAGADYIGVGPVFATPTKPDKAAAGLDYVRYAAEHATVPWFAIGGIDADNLDQVIQAGARRVAVVRAIMQAEAPALSSQFFETTLTRQSLLSVSA
;
A
#
# COMPACT_ATOMS: atom_id res chain seq x y z
N MET A 1 -52.74 -25.34 -32.30
CA MET A 1 -53.03 -24.23 -31.36
C MET A 1 -51.80 -24.02 -30.49
N PRO A 2 -51.01 -22.97 -30.69
CA PRO A 2 -49.95 -22.63 -29.74
C PRO A 2 -50.60 -21.99 -28.51
N GLY A 3 -50.31 -22.54 -27.33
CA GLY A 3 -50.81 -22.03 -26.06
C GLY A 3 -50.18 -20.67 -25.74
N THR A 4 -51.01 -19.65 -25.73
CA THR A 4 -50.71 -18.34 -25.16
C THR A 4 -50.53 -18.48 -23.65
N PHE A 5 -49.29 -18.30 -23.17
CA PHE A 5 -49.02 -18.05 -21.75
C PHE A 5 -49.56 -16.67 -21.38
N PRO A 6 -50.27 -16.51 -20.25
CA PRO A 6 -50.78 -15.22 -19.83
C PRO A 6 -49.61 -14.34 -19.35
N HIS A 7 -49.46 -13.18 -19.97
CA HIS A 7 -48.59 -12.09 -19.51
C HIS A 7 -49.13 -11.64 -18.14
N LEU A 8 -48.51 -12.09 -17.04
CA LEU A 8 -48.79 -11.55 -15.71
C LEU A 8 -48.42 -10.06 -15.73
N ALA A 9 -49.36 -9.20 -15.37
CA ALA A 9 -49.15 -7.76 -15.30
C ALA A 9 -48.07 -7.46 -14.25
N THR A 10 -46.94 -6.90 -14.71
CA THR A 10 -45.82 -6.48 -13.86
C THR A 10 -46.32 -5.46 -12.83
N THR A 11 -46.16 -5.74 -11.54
CA THR A 11 -46.61 -4.83 -10.49
C THR A 11 -45.70 -3.60 -10.40
N THR A 12 -46.17 -2.51 -9.81
CA THR A 12 -45.34 -1.32 -9.55
C THR A 12 -44.12 -1.65 -8.68
N ALA A 13 -44.24 -2.63 -7.79
CA ALA A 13 -43.14 -3.16 -6.99
C ALA A 13 -42.11 -3.89 -7.87
N ASP A 14 -42.56 -4.69 -8.84
CA ASP A 14 -41.67 -5.39 -9.77
C ASP A 14 -40.87 -4.41 -10.65
N VAL A 15 -41.51 -3.33 -11.12
CA VAL A 15 -40.83 -2.27 -11.88
C VAL A 15 -39.76 -1.57 -11.04
N ALA A 16 -40.05 -1.31 -9.75
CA ALA A 16 -39.08 -0.72 -8.84
C ALA A 16 -37.88 -1.65 -8.61
N VAL A 17 -38.10 -2.96 -8.44
CA VAL A 17 -37.02 -3.96 -8.32
C VAL A 17 -36.14 -3.94 -9.58
N TYR A 18 -36.73 -3.89 -10.77
CA TYR A 18 -35.95 -3.90 -12.01
C TYR A 18 -35.08 -2.65 -12.15
N ARG A 19 -35.61 -1.47 -11.80
CA ARG A 19 -34.85 -0.20 -11.74
C ARG A 19 -33.70 -0.25 -10.75
N ILE A 20 -33.92 -0.84 -9.56
CA ILE A 20 -32.89 -0.99 -8.54
C ILE A 20 -31.77 -1.90 -9.06
N LEU A 21 -32.11 -3.03 -9.68
CA LEU A 21 -31.12 -3.96 -10.23
C LEU A 21 -30.35 -3.34 -11.40
N ASP A 22 -31.02 -2.65 -12.33
CA ASP A 22 -30.37 -1.93 -13.45
C ASP A 22 -29.34 -0.91 -12.96
N ALA A 23 -29.74 -0.02 -12.04
CA ALA A 23 -28.87 1.03 -11.53
C ALA A 23 -27.64 0.48 -10.79
N ASN A 24 -27.80 -0.59 -10.00
CA ASN A 24 -26.68 -1.15 -9.24
C ASN A 24 -25.77 -2.04 -10.09
N LEU A 25 -26.27 -2.67 -11.16
CA LEU A 25 -25.42 -3.34 -12.15
C LEU A 25 -24.50 -2.34 -12.86
N ASP A 26 -25.02 -1.18 -13.26
CA ASP A 26 -24.20 -0.14 -13.87
C ASP A 26 -23.19 0.45 -12.87
N ARG A 27 -23.61 0.84 -11.66
CA ARG A 27 -22.70 1.37 -10.62
C ARG A 27 -21.56 0.41 -10.30
N ALA A 28 -21.85 -0.87 -10.13
CA ALA A 28 -20.81 -1.88 -9.86
C ALA A 28 -19.84 -2.01 -11.04
N ARG A 29 -20.34 -2.01 -12.28
CA ARG A 29 -19.50 -2.13 -13.47
C ARG A 29 -18.66 -0.88 -13.76
N GLU A 30 -19.20 0.30 -13.46
CA GLU A 30 -18.48 1.58 -13.56
C GLU A 30 -17.37 1.68 -12.52
N GLY A 31 -17.64 1.35 -11.25
CA GLY A 31 -16.61 1.32 -10.22
C GLY A 31 -15.50 0.32 -10.54
N LEU A 32 -15.86 -0.89 -11.01
CA LEU A 32 -14.89 -1.88 -11.50
C LEU A 32 -14.05 -1.36 -12.66
N ARG A 33 -14.64 -0.54 -13.55
CA ARG A 33 -13.92 0.03 -14.68
C ARG A 33 -12.85 1.03 -14.24
N VAL A 34 -13.15 1.86 -13.25
CA VAL A 34 -12.16 2.79 -12.66
C VAL A 34 -10.98 2.02 -12.09
N LEU A 35 -11.24 0.93 -11.35
CA LEU A 35 -10.21 0.06 -10.80
C LEU A 35 -9.39 -0.64 -11.91
N GLU A 36 -10.07 -1.16 -12.94
CA GLU A 36 -9.43 -1.83 -14.10
C GLU A 36 -8.44 -0.89 -14.79
N ASP A 37 -8.85 0.36 -15.03
CA ASP A 37 -8.00 1.36 -15.69
C ASP A 37 -6.79 1.76 -14.83
N TRP A 38 -6.92 1.80 -13.50
CA TRP A 38 -5.76 2.00 -12.61
C TRP A 38 -4.78 0.83 -12.65
N CYS A 39 -5.25 -0.42 -12.58
CA CYS A 39 -4.38 -1.58 -12.69
C CYS A 39 -3.64 -1.62 -14.04
N ARG A 40 -4.33 -1.22 -15.11
CA ARG A 40 -3.79 -1.22 -16.48
C ARG A 40 -2.77 -0.11 -16.71
N PHE A 41 -3.10 1.12 -16.36
CA PHE A 41 -2.28 2.29 -16.71
C PHE A 41 -1.40 2.79 -15.57
N GLY A 42 -1.88 2.66 -14.33
CA GLY A 42 -1.16 3.09 -13.14
C GLY A 42 -0.14 2.05 -12.68
N LEU A 43 -0.58 0.81 -12.47
CA LEU A 43 0.28 -0.26 -11.98
C LEU A 43 0.98 -1.05 -13.08
N ASN A 44 0.47 -0.99 -14.32
CA ASN A 44 0.91 -1.85 -15.43
C ASN A 44 0.93 -3.35 -15.05
N GLN A 45 -0.08 -3.80 -14.28
CA GLN A 45 -0.21 -5.18 -13.79
C GLN A 45 -1.24 -5.93 -14.62
N GLU A 46 -0.77 -6.88 -15.44
CA GLU A 46 -1.62 -7.64 -16.36
C GLU A 46 -2.62 -8.53 -15.61
N ASP A 47 -2.15 -9.32 -14.63
CA ASP A 47 -2.99 -10.25 -13.86
C ASP A 47 -4.17 -9.55 -13.16
N LEU A 48 -3.91 -8.40 -12.53
CA LEU A 48 -4.96 -7.61 -11.86
C LEU A 48 -5.95 -7.01 -12.87
N THR A 49 -5.45 -6.58 -14.03
CA THR A 49 -6.28 -6.04 -15.12
C THR A 49 -7.22 -7.12 -15.67
N GLU A 50 -6.70 -8.32 -15.92
CA GLU A 50 -7.50 -9.45 -16.41
C GLU A 50 -8.57 -9.88 -15.40
N ASN A 51 -8.22 -9.95 -14.12
CA ASN A 51 -9.16 -10.29 -13.06
C ASN A 51 -10.32 -9.28 -13.00
N LEU A 52 -10.02 -7.97 -12.95
CA LEU A 52 -11.04 -6.91 -12.93
C LEU A 52 -11.93 -6.93 -14.18
N LYS A 53 -11.35 -7.17 -15.36
CA LYS A 53 -12.10 -7.35 -16.61
C LYS A 53 -13.04 -8.54 -16.52
N HIS A 54 -12.59 -9.68 -15.99
CA HIS A 54 -13.43 -10.87 -15.80
C HIS A 54 -14.60 -10.61 -14.85
N LEU A 55 -14.36 -9.96 -13.71
CA LEU A 55 -15.42 -9.58 -12.76
C LEU A 55 -16.47 -8.67 -13.41
N ARG A 56 -16.02 -7.67 -14.18
CA ARG A 56 -16.90 -6.74 -14.89
C ARG A 56 -17.74 -7.44 -15.96
N GLN A 57 -17.17 -8.41 -16.69
CA GLN A 57 -17.92 -9.21 -17.67
C GLN A 57 -18.89 -10.18 -16.99
N SER A 58 -18.50 -10.78 -15.88
CA SER A 58 -19.38 -11.65 -15.08
C SER A 58 -20.63 -10.90 -14.60
N LEU A 59 -20.48 -9.64 -14.19
CA LEU A 59 -21.63 -8.79 -13.85
C LEU A 59 -22.46 -8.41 -15.07
N ALA A 60 -21.82 -8.11 -16.22
CA ALA A 60 -22.52 -7.72 -17.43
C ALA A 60 -23.52 -8.79 -17.91
N HIS A 61 -23.22 -10.07 -17.67
CA HIS A 61 -24.10 -11.19 -18.02
C HIS A 61 -25.49 -11.10 -17.35
N TRP A 62 -25.58 -10.53 -16.15
CA TRP A 62 -26.84 -10.39 -15.43
C TRP A 62 -27.67 -9.19 -15.89
N HIS A 63 -27.13 -8.33 -16.76
CA HIS A 63 -27.76 -7.09 -17.18
C HIS A 63 -28.64 -7.27 -18.41
N THR A 64 -29.77 -7.95 -18.19
CA THR A 64 -30.72 -8.36 -19.23
C THR A 64 -31.41 -7.17 -19.91
N PRO A 65 -31.94 -7.33 -21.13
CA PRO A 65 -32.73 -6.30 -21.80
C PRO A 65 -33.93 -5.81 -20.98
N ASP A 66 -34.58 -6.69 -20.23
CA ASP A 66 -35.76 -6.34 -19.42
C ASP A 66 -35.41 -5.40 -18.26
N LEU A 67 -34.27 -5.62 -17.60
CA LEU A 67 -33.76 -4.70 -16.57
C LEU A 67 -33.45 -3.34 -17.18
N ARG A 68 -32.80 -3.31 -18.36
CA ARG A 68 -32.50 -2.06 -19.08
C ARG A 68 -33.76 -1.33 -19.52
N ALA A 69 -34.79 -2.04 -19.93
CA ALA A 69 -36.05 -1.46 -20.37
C ALA A 69 -36.82 -0.78 -19.23
N ALA A 70 -36.59 -1.19 -17.98
CA ALA A 70 -37.18 -0.56 -16.80
C ALA A 70 -36.52 0.78 -16.41
N ARG A 71 -35.39 1.14 -17.04
CA ARG A 71 -34.64 2.37 -16.73
C ARG A 71 -35.48 3.62 -16.95
N ASP A 72 -35.49 4.47 -15.92
CA ASP A 72 -36.13 5.78 -15.95
C ASP A 72 -35.24 6.78 -15.24
N THR A 73 -34.23 7.26 -15.97
CA THR A 73 -33.30 8.29 -15.51
C THR A 73 -33.99 9.64 -15.30
N PRO A 74 -34.90 10.13 -16.19
CA PRO A 74 -35.59 11.40 -15.98
C PRO A 74 -36.46 11.44 -14.73
N GLY A 75 -37.06 10.31 -14.34
CA GLY A 75 -37.85 10.17 -13.12
C GLY A 75 -37.04 9.76 -11.88
N ASP A 76 -35.73 9.55 -11.98
CA ASP A 76 -34.88 9.20 -10.84
C ASP A 76 -34.55 10.43 -9.99
N ARG A 77 -35.21 10.52 -8.84
CA ARG A 77 -35.02 11.59 -7.84
C ARG A 77 -33.60 11.61 -7.25
N GLY A 78 -32.86 10.51 -7.34
CA GLY A 78 -31.49 10.41 -6.86
C GLY A 78 -30.49 11.23 -7.68
N THR A 79 -30.81 11.58 -8.92
CA THR A 79 -29.91 12.36 -9.81
C THR A 79 -29.67 13.79 -9.35
N GLN A 80 -30.50 14.30 -8.44
CA GLN A 80 -30.39 15.66 -7.87
C GLN A 80 -29.72 15.67 -6.49
N LEU A 81 -29.42 14.49 -5.93
CA LEU A 81 -28.75 14.36 -4.65
C LEU A 81 -27.25 14.29 -4.91
N SER A 82 -26.49 15.19 -4.30
CA SER A 82 -25.03 15.10 -4.24
C SER A 82 -24.58 15.45 -2.83
N HIS A 83 -23.46 14.85 -2.42
CA HIS A 83 -22.80 15.19 -1.17
C HIS A 83 -21.63 16.14 -1.47
N PRO A 84 -21.39 17.20 -0.67
CA PRO A 84 -20.27 18.12 -0.89
C PRO A 84 -18.91 17.42 -1.01
N ASP A 85 -18.74 16.31 -0.28
CA ASP A 85 -17.52 15.49 -0.31
C ASP A 85 -17.39 14.61 -1.58
N GLU A 86 -18.33 14.65 -2.54
CA GLU A 86 -18.20 13.95 -3.82
C GLU A 86 -17.38 14.74 -4.85
N GLU A 87 -17.29 16.07 -4.71
CA GLU A 87 -16.67 16.94 -5.72
C GLU A 87 -15.14 16.94 -5.67
N GLN A 88 -14.56 16.57 -4.52
CA GLN A 88 -13.11 16.58 -4.31
C GLN A 88 -12.58 15.20 -3.91
N ARG A 89 -11.43 14.85 -4.48
CA ARG A 89 -10.60 13.69 -4.12
C ARG A 89 -9.19 14.21 -3.93
N HIS A 90 -8.56 13.89 -2.80
CA HIS A 90 -7.28 14.47 -2.41
C HIS A 90 -6.10 13.56 -2.77
N SER A 91 -6.36 12.27 -2.95
CA SER A 91 -5.36 11.31 -3.35
C SER A 91 -5.90 10.25 -4.30
N LEU A 92 -4.99 9.55 -4.99
CA LEU A 92 -5.31 8.35 -5.74
C LEU A 92 -5.90 7.25 -4.83
N SER A 93 -5.39 7.12 -3.60
CA SER A 93 -5.90 6.13 -2.65
C SER A 93 -7.37 6.37 -2.34
N ASP A 94 -7.78 7.63 -2.19
CA ASP A 94 -9.18 8.02 -1.98
C ASP A 94 -10.05 7.59 -3.16
N VAL A 95 -9.56 7.79 -4.40
CA VAL A 95 -10.28 7.39 -5.62
C VAL A 95 -10.50 5.88 -5.64
N LEU A 96 -9.47 5.09 -5.33
CA LEU A 96 -9.55 3.63 -5.33
C LEU A 96 -10.49 3.13 -4.23
N GLN A 97 -10.30 3.61 -2.99
CA GLN A 97 -11.10 3.21 -1.84
C GLN A 97 -12.59 3.50 -2.05
N VAL A 98 -12.93 4.71 -2.49
CA VAL A 98 -14.34 5.08 -2.75
C VAL A 98 -14.95 4.19 -3.84
N ASN A 99 -14.20 3.86 -4.89
CA ASN A 99 -14.72 2.98 -5.94
C ASN A 99 -14.86 1.52 -5.45
N PHE A 100 -13.95 1.02 -4.61
CA PHE A 100 -14.14 -0.27 -3.93
C PHE A 100 -15.43 -0.27 -3.09
N CYS A 101 -15.63 0.74 -2.23
CA CYS A 101 -16.85 0.87 -1.43
C CYS A 101 -18.12 0.89 -2.30
N ARG A 102 -18.15 1.72 -3.36
CA ARG A 102 -19.30 1.80 -4.28
C ARG A 102 -19.61 0.48 -4.96
N VAL A 103 -18.59 -0.27 -5.40
CA VAL A 103 -18.78 -1.62 -5.97
C VAL A 103 -19.35 -2.57 -4.92
N GLN A 104 -18.81 -2.56 -3.70
CA GLN A 104 -19.27 -3.42 -2.60
C GLN A 104 -20.72 -3.12 -2.19
N GLU A 105 -21.09 -1.84 -2.11
CA GLU A 105 -22.46 -1.38 -1.83
C GLU A 105 -23.41 -1.82 -2.94
N ALA A 106 -23.06 -1.57 -4.20
CA ALA A 106 -23.88 -1.97 -5.33
C ALA A 106 -24.08 -3.50 -5.38
N LEU A 107 -23.02 -4.28 -5.17
CA LEU A 107 -23.09 -5.74 -5.07
C LEU A 107 -23.96 -6.20 -3.89
N ARG A 108 -23.96 -5.47 -2.78
CA ARG A 108 -24.83 -5.77 -1.63
C ARG A 108 -26.31 -5.55 -1.97
N VAL A 109 -26.63 -4.48 -2.71
CA VAL A 109 -27.99 -4.24 -3.20
C VAL A 109 -28.42 -5.32 -4.18
N LEU A 110 -27.55 -5.69 -5.14
CA LEU A 110 -27.82 -6.77 -6.09
C LEU A 110 -27.98 -8.13 -5.40
N GLU A 111 -27.20 -8.40 -4.34
CA GLU A 111 -27.34 -9.61 -3.53
C GLU A 111 -28.72 -9.70 -2.88
N GLU A 112 -29.24 -8.62 -2.31
CA GLU A 112 -30.52 -8.61 -1.59
C GLU A 112 -31.72 -8.57 -2.54
N TYR A 113 -31.77 -7.63 -3.48
CA TYR A 113 -32.88 -7.53 -4.44
C TYR A 113 -32.86 -8.65 -5.48
N GLY A 114 -31.69 -9.21 -5.78
CA GLY A 114 -31.56 -10.37 -6.67
C GLY A 114 -32.31 -11.59 -6.15
N LYS A 115 -32.57 -11.71 -4.84
CA LYS A 115 -33.39 -12.79 -4.26
C LYS A 115 -34.84 -12.74 -4.73
N LEU A 116 -35.35 -11.54 -5.06
CA LEU A 116 -36.71 -11.33 -5.58
C LEU A 116 -36.80 -11.52 -7.10
N TYR A 117 -35.68 -11.38 -7.82
CA TYR A 117 -35.63 -11.49 -9.28
C TYR A 117 -35.15 -12.86 -9.74
N GLN A 118 -33.94 -13.25 -9.35
CA GLN A 118 -33.32 -14.53 -9.70
C GLN A 118 -32.33 -14.96 -8.60
N PRO A 119 -32.63 -15.99 -7.79
CA PRO A 119 -31.76 -16.41 -6.68
C PRO A 119 -30.30 -16.72 -7.06
N ALA A 120 -30.04 -17.14 -8.29
CA ALA A 120 -28.69 -17.36 -8.81
C ALA A 120 -27.87 -16.06 -8.88
N MET A 121 -28.51 -14.92 -9.21
CA MET A 121 -27.89 -13.59 -9.22
C MET A 121 -27.43 -13.21 -7.82
N ALA A 122 -28.26 -13.47 -6.80
CA ALA A 122 -27.93 -13.17 -5.41
C ALA A 122 -26.67 -13.93 -4.96
N THR A 123 -26.60 -15.23 -5.24
CA THR A 123 -25.43 -16.06 -4.96
C THR A 123 -24.19 -15.56 -5.70
N ALA A 124 -24.31 -15.21 -6.99
CA ALA A 124 -23.20 -14.67 -7.77
C ALA A 124 -22.69 -13.34 -7.21
N CYS A 125 -23.58 -12.41 -6.87
CA CYS A 125 -23.21 -11.10 -6.32
C CYS A 125 -22.56 -11.23 -4.92
N LYS A 126 -22.99 -12.19 -4.11
CA LYS A 126 -22.33 -12.52 -2.84
C LYS A 126 -20.88 -12.97 -3.05
N HIS A 127 -20.64 -13.89 -3.99
CA HIS A 127 -19.29 -14.36 -4.30
C HIS A 127 -18.41 -13.25 -4.87
N LEU A 128 -18.93 -12.46 -5.81
CA LEU A 128 -18.23 -11.31 -6.36
C LEU A 128 -17.84 -10.33 -5.26
N ARG A 129 -18.75 -10.03 -4.32
CA ARG A 129 -18.47 -9.11 -3.21
C ARG A 129 -17.29 -9.57 -2.35
N TYR A 130 -17.15 -10.87 -2.08
CA TYR A 130 -15.98 -11.40 -1.39
C TYR A 130 -14.70 -11.29 -2.22
N GLN A 131 -14.76 -11.54 -3.53
CA GLN A 131 -13.62 -11.34 -4.42
C GLN A 131 -13.17 -9.88 -4.43
N ILE A 132 -14.09 -8.92 -4.34
CA ILE A 132 -13.76 -7.49 -4.25
C ILE A 132 -13.04 -7.14 -2.95
N TYR A 133 -13.42 -7.72 -1.80
CA TYR A 133 -12.69 -7.49 -0.54
C TYR A 133 -11.25 -8.01 -0.60
N SER A 134 -11.07 -9.19 -1.18
CA SER A 134 -9.72 -9.74 -1.40
C SER A 134 -8.92 -8.84 -2.33
N LEU A 135 -9.50 -8.43 -3.46
CA LEU A 135 -8.83 -7.58 -4.43
C LEU A 135 -8.45 -6.20 -3.88
N GLU A 136 -9.31 -5.58 -3.07
CA GLU A 136 -9.00 -4.32 -2.37
C GLU A 136 -7.77 -4.47 -1.48
N SER A 137 -7.75 -5.54 -0.68
CA SER A 137 -6.66 -5.84 0.23
C SER A 137 -5.36 -6.12 -0.52
N ASP A 138 -5.43 -6.92 -1.58
CA ASP A 138 -4.30 -7.26 -2.44
C ASP A 138 -3.71 -6.03 -3.13
N LEU A 139 -4.56 -5.15 -3.69
CA LEU A 139 -4.12 -3.98 -4.43
C LEU A 139 -3.39 -2.98 -3.53
N LEU A 140 -3.89 -2.73 -2.32
CA LEU A 140 -3.22 -1.89 -1.33
C LEU A 140 -1.89 -2.51 -0.88
N GLY A 141 -1.85 -3.83 -0.68
CA GLY A 141 -0.60 -4.54 -0.38
C GLY A 141 0.42 -4.44 -1.51
N HIS A 142 0.00 -4.63 -2.76
CA HIS A 142 0.86 -4.52 -3.94
C HIS A 142 1.47 -3.13 -4.08
N GLN A 143 0.70 -2.07 -3.82
CA GLN A 143 1.21 -0.70 -3.90
C GLN A 143 2.35 -0.45 -2.91
N ARG A 144 2.17 -0.83 -1.63
CA ARG A 144 3.22 -0.68 -0.60
C ARG A 144 4.49 -1.46 -0.97
N GLN A 145 4.32 -2.71 -1.43
CA GLN A 145 5.43 -3.57 -1.82
C GLN A 145 6.16 -3.05 -3.06
N HIS A 146 5.43 -2.44 -4.01
CA HIS A 146 6.02 -1.81 -5.18
C HIS A 146 6.84 -0.58 -4.79
N GLN A 147 6.28 0.31 -3.96
CA GLN A 147 7.00 1.47 -3.43
C GLN A 147 8.26 1.05 -2.66
N LEU A 148 8.19 0.01 -1.83
CA LEU A 148 9.34 -0.53 -1.10
C LEU A 148 10.46 -1.01 -2.03
N ARG A 149 10.11 -1.69 -3.14
CA ARG A 149 11.10 -2.16 -4.13
C ARG A 149 11.76 -1.00 -4.88
N GLN A 150 11.02 0.08 -5.11
CA GLN A 150 11.50 1.29 -5.79
C GLN A 150 12.26 2.24 -4.86
N ALA A 151 12.07 2.14 -3.54
CA ALA A 151 12.77 2.98 -2.57
C ALA A 151 14.28 2.67 -2.56
N HIS A 152 15.10 3.72 -2.72
CA HIS A 152 16.55 3.62 -2.69
C HIS A 152 17.14 4.24 -1.42
N THR A 153 16.58 5.34 -0.91
CA THR A 153 16.96 5.91 0.38
C THR A 153 15.90 5.68 1.42
N TYR A 154 16.35 5.44 2.64
CA TYR A 154 15.52 5.18 3.79
C TYR A 154 15.98 6.03 4.97
N LEU A 155 15.14 6.94 5.44
CA LEU A 155 15.43 7.70 6.67
C LEU A 155 14.95 6.94 7.89
N VAL A 156 15.85 6.70 8.84
CA VAL A 156 15.48 6.32 10.20
C VAL A 156 15.58 7.55 11.09
N THR A 157 14.48 7.98 11.70
CA THR A 157 14.47 9.22 12.49
C THR A 157 15.28 9.07 13.79
N ALA A 158 15.77 10.20 14.31
CA ALA A 158 16.26 10.32 15.68
C ALA A 158 15.43 11.37 16.43
N PRO A 159 15.19 11.21 17.75
CA PRO A 159 14.48 12.22 18.53
C PRO A 159 15.23 13.57 18.51
N GLN A 160 14.54 14.63 18.08
CA GLN A 160 14.99 16.02 18.14
C GLN A 160 13.80 16.98 18.08
N ASP A 161 13.96 18.21 18.56
CA ASP A 161 12.85 19.18 18.70
C ASP A 161 12.20 19.54 17.36
N ASN A 162 13.01 19.68 16.31
CA ASN A 162 12.57 20.03 14.96
C ASN A 162 12.32 18.80 14.06
N LEU A 163 11.99 17.63 14.64
CA LEU A 163 11.78 16.37 13.92
C LEU A 163 10.86 16.51 12.70
N LEU A 164 9.67 17.09 12.87
CA LEU A 164 8.69 17.23 11.79
C LEU A 164 9.23 18.09 10.64
N THR A 165 9.87 19.22 10.96
CA THR A 165 10.45 20.14 9.97
C THR A 165 11.57 19.47 9.18
N VAL A 166 12.43 18.68 9.84
CA VAL A 166 13.53 17.97 9.17
C VAL A 166 13.01 16.86 8.27
N VAL A 167 12.02 16.09 8.73
CA VAL A 167 11.39 15.05 7.91
C VAL A 167 10.67 15.66 6.72
N GLU A 168 9.91 16.75 6.89
CA GLU A 168 9.24 17.44 5.78
C GLU A 168 10.24 17.96 4.75
N ALA A 169 11.34 18.58 5.18
CA ALA A 169 12.40 19.01 4.28
C ALA A 169 13.03 17.82 3.52
N ALA A 170 13.27 16.69 4.18
CA ALA A 170 13.78 15.49 3.51
C ALA A 170 12.78 14.94 2.47
N LEU A 171 11.48 14.92 2.79
CA LEU A 171 10.42 14.52 1.87
C LEU A 171 10.33 15.44 0.64
N GLN A 172 10.49 16.76 0.82
CA GLN A 172 10.61 17.71 -0.29
C GLN A 172 11.83 17.42 -1.19
N GLY A 173 12.89 16.84 -0.62
CA GLY A 173 14.05 16.32 -1.35
C GLY A 173 13.82 14.98 -2.05
N GLY A 174 12.60 14.43 -2.03
CA GLY A 174 12.23 13.20 -2.74
C GLY A 174 12.38 11.91 -1.92
N LEU A 175 12.53 11.99 -0.60
CA LEU A 175 12.69 10.81 0.26
C LEU A 175 11.49 9.83 0.15
N PRO A 176 11.70 8.55 -0.22
CA PRO A 176 10.59 7.63 -0.48
C PRO A 176 10.15 6.81 0.74
N LEU A 177 10.96 6.73 1.80
CA LEU A 177 10.70 5.87 2.96
C LEU A 177 11.22 6.50 4.26
N VAL A 178 10.34 6.58 5.26
CA VAL A 178 10.65 7.07 6.61
C VAL A 178 10.30 6.01 7.65
N GLN A 179 11.20 5.77 8.60
CA GLN A 179 10.94 5.00 9.81
C GLN A 179 10.96 5.92 11.02
N TYR A 180 9.84 6.01 11.71
CA TYR A 180 9.77 6.66 12.99
C TYR A 180 10.37 5.75 14.08
N ARG A 181 11.47 6.23 14.67
CA ARG A 181 12.19 5.58 15.76
C ARG A 181 12.30 6.51 16.95
N ASP A 182 11.61 6.13 18.03
CA ASP A 182 11.65 6.81 19.32
C ASP A 182 11.53 5.77 20.44
N LYS A 183 12.58 5.67 21.27
CA LYS A 183 12.66 4.67 22.35
C LYS A 183 12.37 5.24 23.74
N HIS A 184 12.25 6.56 23.87
CA HIS A 184 12.32 7.22 25.18
C HIS A 184 11.12 8.13 25.47
N THR A 185 10.45 8.65 24.45
CA THR A 185 9.26 9.48 24.63
C THR A 185 8.07 8.67 25.15
N ASP A 186 7.20 9.30 25.94
CA ASP A 186 5.93 8.70 26.39
C ASP A 186 5.03 8.29 25.22
N ASP A 187 4.24 7.22 25.42
CA ASP A 187 3.42 6.62 24.35
C ASP A 187 2.35 7.57 23.81
N GLY A 188 1.79 8.49 24.62
CA GLY A 188 0.81 9.46 24.15
C GLY A 188 1.40 10.44 23.12
N LEU A 189 2.58 10.98 23.42
CA LEU A 189 3.29 11.87 22.50
C LEU A 189 3.86 11.10 21.30
N ARG A 190 4.30 9.86 21.50
CA ARG A 190 4.77 8.97 20.42
C ARG A 190 3.66 8.69 19.42
N LEU A 191 2.44 8.42 19.90
CA LEU A 191 1.24 8.23 19.07
C LEU A 191 0.92 9.48 18.24
N GLN A 192 0.87 10.64 18.91
CA GLN A 192 0.59 11.92 18.23
C GLN A 192 1.62 12.22 17.14
N ARG A 193 2.92 12.05 17.43
CA ARG A 193 4.00 12.27 16.46
C ARG A 193 3.94 11.28 15.31
N ALA A 194 3.68 10.01 15.58
CA ALA A 194 3.56 8.98 14.56
C ALA A 194 2.41 9.30 13.59
N GLN A 195 1.25 9.74 14.09
CA GLN A 195 0.12 10.14 13.25
C GLN A 195 0.50 11.29 12.30
N VAL A 196 1.08 12.37 12.84
CA VAL A 196 1.48 13.54 12.05
C VAL A 196 2.55 13.18 11.01
N LEU A 197 3.53 12.36 11.38
CA LEU A 197 4.56 11.89 10.45
C LEU A 197 3.98 11.00 9.34
N LYS A 198 3.03 10.12 9.67
CA LYS A 198 2.34 9.28 8.68
C LYS A 198 1.61 10.14 7.65
N ASP A 199 0.79 11.08 8.12
CA ASP A 199 0.05 12.00 7.25
C ASP A 199 1.00 12.84 6.37
N LEU A 200 2.10 13.30 6.97
CA LEU A 200 3.15 14.01 6.25
C LEU A 200 3.78 13.15 5.16
N CYS A 201 4.21 11.91 5.45
CA CYS A 201 4.82 11.02 4.46
C CYS A 201 3.86 10.73 3.29
N HIS A 202 2.60 10.42 3.58
CA HIS A 202 1.59 10.12 2.57
C HIS A 202 1.30 11.31 1.65
N ARG A 203 1.32 12.56 2.17
CA ARG A 203 1.20 13.78 1.34
C ARG A 203 2.31 13.91 0.28
N TYR A 204 3.49 13.39 0.56
CA TYR A 204 4.62 13.38 -0.39
C TYR A 204 4.78 12.03 -1.11
N GLY A 205 3.84 11.10 -0.95
CA GLY A 205 3.88 9.78 -1.59
C GLY A 205 4.91 8.80 -1.01
N ALA A 206 5.45 9.09 0.18
CA ALA A 206 6.45 8.26 0.86
C ALA A 206 5.81 7.24 1.80
N LEU A 207 6.47 6.10 1.97
CA LEU A 207 6.10 5.06 2.92
C LEU A 207 6.47 5.46 4.36
N PHE A 208 5.60 5.13 5.31
CA PHE A 208 5.82 5.37 6.73
C PHE A 208 5.86 4.06 7.54
N LEU A 209 6.99 3.77 8.18
CA LEU A 209 7.18 2.60 9.04
C LEU A 209 7.38 3.01 10.50
N VAL A 210 7.00 2.13 11.42
CA VAL A 210 7.25 2.29 12.85
C VAL A 210 8.32 1.31 13.32
N ASN A 211 9.30 1.79 14.07
CA ASN A 211 10.35 0.95 14.65
C ASN A 211 9.82 0.19 15.88
N ASP A 212 10.05 -1.12 15.94
CA ASP A 212 9.81 -2.08 17.03
C ASP A 212 8.32 -2.28 17.43
N ARG A 213 7.51 -1.22 17.46
CA ARG A 213 6.16 -1.17 18.05
C ARG A 213 5.04 -1.51 17.05
N VAL A 214 4.67 -2.79 16.98
CA VAL A 214 3.55 -3.30 16.16
C VAL A 214 2.20 -2.70 16.55
N ASP A 215 1.96 -2.52 17.85
CA ASP A 215 0.77 -1.89 18.40
C ASP A 215 0.62 -0.44 17.94
N LEU A 216 1.71 0.34 17.98
CA LEU A 216 1.71 1.73 17.51
C LEU A 216 1.47 1.81 16.00
N ALA A 217 2.08 0.91 15.21
CA ALA A 217 1.86 0.84 13.77
C ALA A 217 0.39 0.59 13.42
N LEU A 218 -0.28 -0.29 14.15
CA LEU A 218 -1.72 -0.53 14.00
C LEU A 218 -2.56 0.69 14.40
N ALA A 219 -2.19 1.35 15.51
CA ALA A 219 -2.94 2.48 16.05
C ALA A 219 -2.97 3.71 15.10
N VAL A 220 -1.92 3.92 14.30
CA VAL A 220 -1.84 5.04 13.34
C VAL A 220 -2.04 4.62 11.88
N ASP A 221 -2.37 3.35 11.64
CA ASP A 221 -2.41 2.73 10.30
C ASP A 221 -1.15 2.99 9.46
N ALA A 222 0.02 2.72 10.06
CA ALA A 222 1.30 2.79 9.37
C ALA A 222 1.40 1.73 8.25
N ASP A 223 2.27 1.99 7.27
CA ASP A 223 2.49 1.07 6.14
C ASP A 223 3.21 -0.21 6.58
N GLY A 224 3.83 -0.21 7.75
CA GLY A 224 4.49 -1.37 8.31
C GLY A 224 5.36 -1.08 9.52
N VAL A 225 6.19 -2.06 9.84
CA VAL A 225 7.16 -2.00 10.93
C VAL A 225 8.56 -2.39 10.48
N HIS A 226 9.55 -2.02 11.29
CA HIS A 226 10.87 -2.60 11.25
C HIS A 226 11.24 -3.15 12.63
N LEU A 227 11.71 -4.39 12.67
CA LEU A 227 11.95 -5.14 13.90
C LEU A 227 13.43 -5.51 14.01
N GLY A 228 13.97 -5.41 15.22
CA GLY A 228 15.26 -5.98 15.60
C GLY A 228 15.14 -7.44 16.02
N GLN A 229 16.31 -8.06 16.25
CA GLN A 229 16.42 -9.48 16.64
C GLN A 229 15.78 -9.82 18.00
N GLN A 230 15.57 -8.82 18.86
CA GLN A 230 15.01 -8.98 20.22
C GLN A 230 13.57 -8.46 20.32
N ASP A 231 13.02 -7.95 19.23
CA ASP A 231 11.64 -7.46 19.19
C ASP A 231 10.68 -8.62 18.92
N LEU A 232 9.40 -8.30 18.68
CA LEU A 232 8.37 -9.30 18.40
C LEU A 232 8.79 -10.21 17.22
N PRO A 233 8.67 -11.55 17.32
CA PRO A 233 8.99 -12.44 16.21
C PRO A 233 8.19 -12.10 14.94
N LEU A 234 8.84 -12.17 13.78
CA LEU A 234 8.25 -11.83 12.48
C LEU A 234 6.93 -12.56 12.22
N ALA A 235 6.85 -13.84 12.57
CA ALA A 235 5.62 -14.63 12.41
C ALA A 235 4.45 -14.04 13.22
N THR A 236 4.70 -13.61 14.46
CA THR A 236 3.69 -12.99 15.31
C THR A 236 3.34 -11.58 14.82
N ALA A 237 4.34 -10.79 14.39
CA ALA A 237 4.10 -9.49 13.78
C ALA A 237 3.23 -9.62 12.52
N ARG A 238 3.49 -10.61 11.66
CA ARG A 238 2.69 -10.91 10.46
C ARG A 238 1.25 -11.29 10.81
N GLN A 239 1.03 -12.07 11.86
CA GLN A 239 -0.32 -12.41 12.34
C GLN A 239 -1.11 -11.17 12.78
N LEU A 240 -0.46 -10.21 13.45
CA LEU A 240 -1.10 -8.99 13.93
C LEU A 240 -1.32 -7.95 12.83
N LEU A 241 -0.35 -7.78 11.94
CA LEU A 241 -0.36 -6.74 10.91
C LEU A 241 -1.13 -7.14 9.64
N GLY A 242 -1.36 -8.44 9.44
CA GLY A 242 -1.94 -9.01 8.23
C GLY A 242 -0.92 -9.18 7.09
N SER A 243 -1.39 -9.68 5.96
CA SER A 243 -0.60 -10.03 4.77
C SER A 243 0.01 -8.82 4.03
N HIS A 244 -0.54 -7.61 4.22
CA HIS A 244 -0.30 -6.50 3.30
C HIS A 244 0.60 -5.38 3.85
N ARG A 245 0.84 -5.33 5.16
CA ARG A 245 1.76 -4.35 5.76
C ARG A 245 3.20 -4.82 5.63
N ILE A 246 4.12 -3.88 5.51
CA ILE A 246 5.55 -4.15 5.37
C ILE A 246 6.14 -4.58 6.72
N ILE A 247 6.97 -5.60 6.73
CA ILE A 247 7.75 -6.05 7.90
C ILE A 247 9.22 -6.13 7.50
N GLY A 248 9.99 -5.15 7.98
CA GLY A 248 11.44 -5.14 7.88
C GLY A 248 12.12 -5.83 9.06
N CYS A 249 13.31 -6.38 8.84
CA CYS A 249 14.11 -6.95 9.92
C CYS A 249 15.57 -6.47 9.88
N SER A 250 16.13 -6.04 11.02
CA SER A 250 17.56 -5.73 11.14
C SER A 250 18.38 -7.01 11.18
N THR A 251 19.42 -7.11 10.38
CA THR A 251 20.31 -8.28 10.32
C THR A 251 21.77 -7.82 10.38
N THR A 252 22.60 -8.58 11.08
CA THR A 252 24.00 -8.21 11.36
C THR A 252 25.02 -9.21 10.80
N ASN A 253 24.55 -10.34 10.26
CA ASN A 253 25.38 -11.41 9.72
C ASN A 253 24.58 -12.30 8.73
N PRO A 254 25.25 -13.17 7.95
CA PRO A 254 24.62 -14.09 7.00
C PRO A 254 23.47 -14.94 7.58
N GLU A 255 23.65 -15.48 8.78
CA GLU A 255 22.67 -16.38 9.40
C GLU A 255 21.38 -15.65 9.77
N GLU A 256 21.50 -14.45 10.34
CA GLU A 256 20.35 -13.57 10.64
C GLU A 256 19.60 -13.16 9.38
N MET A 257 20.32 -12.87 8.29
CA MET A 257 19.71 -12.57 7.00
C MET A 257 18.87 -13.73 6.48
N GLN A 258 19.46 -14.93 6.43
CA GLN A 258 18.76 -16.11 5.94
C GLN A 258 17.52 -16.41 6.81
N ARG A 259 17.64 -16.30 8.13
CA ARG A 259 16.53 -16.50 9.07
C ARG A 259 15.41 -15.48 8.85
N ALA A 260 15.76 -14.20 8.67
CA ALA A 260 14.77 -13.14 8.42
C ALA A 260 14.01 -13.36 7.11
N ILE A 261 14.72 -13.72 6.04
CA ILE A 261 14.12 -14.02 4.73
C ILE A 261 13.18 -15.24 4.84
N GLN A 262 13.64 -16.33 5.46
CA GLN A 262 12.83 -17.53 5.66
C GLN A 262 11.58 -17.28 6.54
N ALA A 263 11.68 -16.35 7.49
CA ALA A 263 10.56 -15.93 8.32
C ALA A 263 9.57 -14.98 7.61
N GLY A 264 9.81 -14.62 6.35
CA GLY A 264 8.91 -13.80 5.55
C GLY A 264 9.07 -12.29 5.75
N ALA A 265 10.28 -11.81 6.05
CA ALA A 265 10.58 -10.39 6.00
C ALA A 265 10.37 -9.83 4.58
N ASP A 266 9.68 -8.69 4.48
CA ASP A 266 9.50 -8.00 3.19
C ASP A 266 10.77 -7.29 2.72
N TYR A 267 11.63 -6.90 3.68
CA TYR A 267 12.96 -6.37 3.42
C TYR A 267 13.85 -6.53 4.66
N ILE A 268 15.16 -6.32 4.49
CA ILE A 268 16.13 -6.38 5.59
C ILE A 268 17.02 -5.13 5.67
N GLY A 269 17.43 -4.78 6.89
CA GLY A 269 18.47 -3.79 7.15
C GLY A 269 19.81 -4.48 7.38
N VAL A 270 20.77 -4.27 6.48
CA VAL A 270 22.08 -4.92 6.48
C VAL A 270 23.08 -4.00 7.18
N GLY A 271 23.41 -4.29 8.43
CA GLY A 271 24.38 -3.47 9.18
C GLY A 271 24.41 -3.72 10.69
N PRO A 272 25.15 -2.92 11.45
CA PRO A 272 25.79 -1.67 11.03
C PRO A 272 26.99 -1.90 10.09
N VAL A 273 27.08 -1.16 8.97
CA VAL A 273 28.22 -1.24 8.02
C VAL A 273 29.48 -0.63 8.64
N PHE A 274 29.36 0.57 9.20
CA PHE A 274 30.42 1.26 9.92
C PHE A 274 30.05 1.41 11.40
N ALA A 275 31.06 1.57 12.26
CA ALA A 275 30.83 1.86 13.67
C ALA A 275 30.00 3.14 13.81
N THR A 276 28.97 3.12 14.67
CA THR A 276 28.05 4.24 14.82
C THR A 276 27.75 4.53 16.29
N PRO A 277 27.76 5.81 16.71
CA PRO A 277 27.36 6.20 18.05
C PRO A 277 25.86 5.95 18.32
N THR A 278 25.03 5.71 17.29
CA THR A 278 23.59 5.44 17.45
C THR A 278 23.30 4.07 18.07
N LYS A 279 24.26 3.12 18.02
CA LYS A 279 24.21 1.79 18.66
C LYS A 279 25.63 1.42 19.13
N PRO A 280 26.13 2.01 20.23
CA PRO A 280 27.53 1.89 20.64
C PRO A 280 27.95 0.45 20.97
N ASP A 281 27.01 -0.40 21.36
CA ASP A 281 27.27 -1.78 21.81
C ASP A 281 27.39 -2.80 20.66
N LYS A 282 27.25 -2.38 19.39
CA LYS A 282 27.33 -3.28 18.23
C LYS A 282 28.58 -3.03 17.41
N ALA A 283 29.43 -4.04 17.30
CA ALA A 283 30.53 -4.07 16.35
C ALA A 283 29.99 -3.92 14.90
N ALA A 284 30.75 -3.22 14.06
CA ALA A 284 30.42 -3.10 12.65
C ALA A 284 30.49 -4.47 11.97
N ALA A 285 29.45 -4.83 11.22
CA ALA A 285 29.42 -6.01 10.37
C ALA A 285 30.34 -5.85 9.15
N GLY A 286 30.65 -4.60 8.77
CA GLY A 286 31.60 -4.27 7.72
C GLY A 286 31.06 -4.46 6.30
N LEU A 287 31.91 -4.13 5.33
CA LEU A 287 31.57 -4.22 3.90
C LEU A 287 31.48 -5.68 3.40
N ASP A 288 32.11 -6.64 4.08
CA ASP A 288 32.02 -8.05 3.69
C ASP A 288 30.60 -8.58 3.84
N TYR A 289 29.87 -8.15 4.87
CA TYR A 289 28.47 -8.51 5.01
C TYR A 289 27.58 -7.86 3.93
N VAL A 290 27.92 -6.63 3.50
CA VAL A 290 27.23 -5.97 2.38
C VAL A 290 27.44 -6.75 1.07
N ARG A 291 28.67 -7.20 0.80
CA ARG A 291 28.98 -8.05 -0.37
C ARG A 291 28.21 -9.36 -0.33
N TYR A 292 28.18 -10.01 0.84
CA TYR A 292 27.41 -11.23 1.02
C TYR A 292 25.91 -11.02 0.73
N ALA A 293 25.32 -9.94 1.26
CA ALA A 293 23.92 -9.61 1.01
C ALA A 293 23.66 -9.30 -0.48
N ALA A 294 24.58 -8.63 -1.18
CA ALA A 294 24.44 -8.35 -2.60
C ALA A 294 24.36 -9.64 -3.45
N GLU A 295 25.05 -10.70 -3.05
CA GLU A 295 25.04 -11.99 -3.75
C GLU A 295 23.87 -12.91 -3.36
N HIS A 296 23.35 -12.81 -2.13
CA HIS A 296 22.46 -13.83 -1.56
C HIS A 296 21.07 -13.33 -1.15
N ALA A 297 20.84 -12.03 -1.00
CA ALA A 297 19.54 -11.52 -0.55
C ALA A 297 18.49 -11.62 -1.67
N THR A 298 17.36 -12.26 -1.37
CA THR A 298 16.23 -12.45 -2.31
C THR A 298 15.10 -11.43 -2.12
N VAL A 299 15.21 -10.57 -1.11
CA VAL A 299 14.29 -9.49 -0.79
C VAL A 299 15.01 -8.15 -0.89
N PRO A 300 14.30 -7.02 -1.05
CA PRO A 300 14.92 -5.70 -0.92
C PRO A 300 15.73 -5.59 0.38
N TRP A 301 16.85 -4.90 0.31
CA TRP A 301 17.71 -4.72 1.48
C TRP A 301 18.36 -3.34 1.44
N PHE A 302 18.57 -2.76 2.62
CA PHE A 302 19.17 -1.45 2.81
C PHE A 302 20.43 -1.58 3.64
N ALA A 303 21.57 -1.16 3.10
CA ALA A 303 22.78 -1.01 3.90
C ALA A 303 22.56 0.08 4.95
N ILE A 304 22.90 -0.15 6.21
CA ILE A 304 22.67 0.82 7.29
C ILE A 304 23.84 0.86 8.24
N GLY A 305 24.07 2.02 8.86
CA GLY A 305 25.00 2.18 9.99
C GLY A 305 26.25 2.96 9.61
N GLY A 306 26.28 4.22 10.06
CA GLY A 306 27.40 5.13 9.82
C GLY A 306 27.56 5.61 8.39
N ILE A 307 26.55 5.40 7.52
CA ILE A 307 26.59 5.82 6.12
C ILE A 307 26.31 7.32 5.99
N ASP A 308 27.15 8.02 5.23
CA ASP A 308 27.04 9.42 4.86
C ASP A 308 27.60 9.66 3.43
N ALA A 309 27.68 10.92 3.01
CA ALA A 309 28.15 11.26 1.65
C ALA A 309 29.62 10.89 1.41
N ASP A 310 30.47 10.87 2.45
CA ASP A 310 31.90 10.65 2.32
C ASP A 310 32.25 9.16 2.12
N ASN A 311 31.39 8.27 2.62
CA ASN A 311 31.61 6.82 2.56
C ASN A 311 30.61 6.05 1.69
N LEU A 312 29.60 6.73 1.12
CA LEU A 312 28.57 6.12 0.28
C LEU A 312 29.14 5.28 -0.87
N ASP A 313 30.18 5.78 -1.56
CA ASP A 313 30.80 5.09 -2.68
C ASP A 313 31.37 3.72 -2.30
N GLN A 314 31.91 3.58 -1.09
CA GLN A 314 32.44 2.30 -0.60
C GLN A 314 31.34 1.26 -0.45
N VAL A 315 30.16 1.70 0.02
CA VAL A 315 28.99 0.83 0.21
C VAL A 315 28.38 0.44 -1.14
N ILE A 316 28.34 1.37 -2.11
CA ILE A 316 27.90 1.09 -3.49
C ILE A 316 28.83 0.10 -4.18
N GLN A 317 30.16 0.29 -4.03
CA GLN A 317 31.17 -0.64 -4.54
C GLN A 317 31.08 -2.03 -3.91
N ALA A 318 30.65 -2.12 -2.65
CA ALA A 318 30.35 -3.39 -1.99
C ALA A 318 29.04 -4.04 -2.46
N GLY A 319 28.28 -3.40 -3.36
CA GLY A 319 27.09 -3.97 -3.99
C GLY A 319 25.77 -3.35 -3.53
N ALA A 320 25.79 -2.39 -2.60
CA ALA A 320 24.56 -1.73 -2.19
C ALA A 320 23.95 -0.89 -3.31
N ARG A 321 22.62 -0.96 -3.41
CA ARG A 321 21.80 -0.13 -4.29
C ARG A 321 20.73 0.66 -3.52
N ARG A 322 20.66 0.42 -2.22
CA ARG A 322 19.76 1.09 -1.28
C ARG A 322 20.48 1.29 0.04
N VAL A 323 20.26 2.44 0.66
CA VAL A 323 20.88 2.76 1.95
C VAL A 323 19.84 3.31 2.91
N ALA A 324 20.02 3.02 4.19
CA ALA A 324 19.32 3.68 5.25
C ALA A 324 20.28 4.58 6.04
N VAL A 325 19.84 5.81 6.27
CA VAL A 325 20.63 6.85 6.92
C VAL A 325 19.88 7.43 8.12
N VAL A 326 20.64 7.92 9.09
CA VAL A 326 20.11 8.62 10.28
C VAL A 326 20.66 10.04 10.28
N ARG A 327 21.91 10.19 10.72
CA ARG A 327 22.56 11.50 10.93
C ARG A 327 22.74 12.29 9.64
N ALA A 328 23.07 11.60 8.54
CA ALA A 328 23.32 12.25 7.25
C ALA A 328 22.14 13.11 6.75
N ILE A 329 20.91 12.84 7.19
CA ILE A 329 19.74 13.67 6.91
C ILE A 329 19.27 14.38 8.19
N MET A 330 19.15 13.68 9.32
CA MET A 330 18.60 14.27 10.57
C MET A 330 19.42 15.45 11.09
N GLN A 331 20.74 15.47 10.83
CA GLN A 331 21.69 16.49 11.29
C GLN A 331 22.27 17.32 10.13
N ALA A 332 21.70 17.22 8.92
CA ALA A 332 22.12 18.04 7.80
C ALA A 332 21.67 19.49 7.98
N GLU A 333 22.51 20.45 7.57
CA GLU A 333 22.11 21.86 7.48
C GLU A 333 20.96 22.06 6.49
N ALA A 334 20.96 21.27 5.40
CA ALA A 334 19.91 21.26 4.39
C ALA A 334 19.38 19.82 4.16
N PRO A 335 18.41 19.33 4.95
CA PRO A 335 17.89 17.96 4.83
C PRO A 335 17.33 17.62 3.44
N ALA A 336 16.70 18.59 2.77
CA ALA A 336 16.19 18.43 1.41
C ALA A 336 17.30 18.10 0.41
N LEU A 337 18.41 18.86 0.43
CA LEU A 337 19.55 18.63 -0.46
C LEU A 337 20.26 17.31 -0.14
N SER A 338 20.38 16.97 1.14
CA SER A 338 20.95 15.68 1.56
C SER A 338 20.11 14.50 1.04
N SER A 339 18.78 14.56 1.20
CA SER A 339 17.89 13.54 0.67
C SER A 339 17.99 13.43 -0.85
N GLN A 340 17.96 14.57 -1.55
CA GLN A 340 18.07 14.61 -3.02
C GLN A 340 19.39 14.00 -3.52
N PHE A 341 20.49 14.25 -2.79
CA PHE A 341 21.80 13.68 -3.09
C PHE A 341 21.78 12.15 -3.05
N PHE A 342 21.27 11.55 -1.96
CA PHE A 342 21.20 10.10 -1.83
C PHE A 342 20.29 9.48 -2.90
N GLU A 343 19.09 10.03 -3.10
CA GLU A 343 18.14 9.54 -4.10
C GLU A 343 18.74 9.57 -5.50
N THR A 344 19.25 10.73 -5.93
CA THR A 344 19.80 10.89 -7.29
C THR A 344 20.99 9.95 -7.52
N THR A 345 21.88 9.82 -6.53
CA THR A 345 23.07 8.99 -6.64
C THR A 345 22.71 7.51 -6.74
N LEU A 346 21.80 7.02 -5.90
CA LEU A 346 21.43 5.61 -5.85
C LEU A 346 20.55 5.19 -7.04
N THR A 347 19.58 6.03 -7.45
CA THR A 347 18.77 5.75 -8.64
C THR A 347 19.64 5.63 -9.89
N ARG A 348 20.62 6.53 -10.06
CA ARG A 348 21.56 6.48 -11.19
C ARG A 348 22.35 5.17 -11.21
N GLN A 349 22.87 4.74 -10.07
CA GLN A 349 23.62 3.48 -9.97
C GLN A 349 22.76 2.25 -10.25
N SER A 350 21.51 2.24 -9.80
CA SER A 350 20.57 1.16 -10.11
C SER A 350 20.28 1.04 -11.61
N LEU A 351 20.08 2.15 -12.31
CA LEU A 351 19.85 2.15 -13.76
C LEU A 351 21.07 1.64 -14.55
N LEU A 352 22.28 2.02 -14.14
CA LEU A 352 23.52 1.58 -14.79
C LEU A 352 23.74 0.06 -14.65
N SER A 353 23.34 -0.54 -13.51
CA SER A 353 23.49 -1.99 -13.29
C SER A 353 22.49 -2.88 -14.03
N VAL A 354 21.37 -2.33 -14.54
CA VAL A 354 20.40 -3.10 -15.36
C VAL A 354 20.84 -3.16 -16.82
N SER A 355 21.77 -2.30 -17.23
CA SER A 355 22.27 -2.16 -18.61
C SER A 355 23.58 -2.92 -18.86
N ALA A 356 24.13 -3.58 -17.85
CA ALA A 356 25.36 -4.38 -17.87
C ALA A 356 25.02 -5.82 -17.53
#